data_AF-A0A7J0AA55-F1
#
_entry.id   AF-A0A7J0AA55-F1
#
_cell.length_a   1.000
_cell.length_b   1.000
_cell.length_c   1.000
_cell.angle_alpha   90.00
_cell.angle_beta   90.00
_cell.angle_gamma   90.00
#
_symmetry.space_group_name_H-M   'P 1'
#
loop_
_entity.id
_entity.type
_entity.pdbx_description
1 polymer ?
#
loop_
_entity_poly.entity_id
_entity_poly.type
_entity_poly.pdbx_seq_one_letter_code
_entity_poly.pdbx_strand_id
1 'polypeptide(L)'
;MAGLMLIPSDVFAAPTSGLFVGMRSPVYEMRSGEDAGMSEEFRREKVVSAVAFANGLENDKSAPQGEEKIYSTDRMCLAYDYIIDNTGLASVLRYGDEGQVYFYDFFALGEDYWISASIDADGVITIPTHQELGEHPEYGMLTLEVSTFENLPNGNMASKIHRDADSYTLLLQDDGKIVSTDLDKDWMERFYPVITDESDGVFALCGAMTMTPVLDDLVTPPAAAELSDYSFVYKQDNIVFSQISQVAFDGDDVYFKGLCRFLPDAWIVGTYSEDKTHLVIKSGQYLGHGLYHYYFSAAHRESAEIEGEDCLIWVKDDEFVLDVTDGRTFTFDNDHYFTATIAGDVTYILYSGRLAEYKRKPATPSSPIISGLEWIEVDALFFTQPLTDVDGNFIEKELLSWRMYYDDVLYSFDPSVYESLESPTTEIPYGADDNWDFLFYNNIEQAVVIYETEYDNIGIESVYKVDGETRVSERSYYGIVRLDETTVGLKPVLESSVVDICGKPVDTPSHGIYIRTDKYTDGTEHTYKVFIK
;
A
#
# COMPACT_ATOMS: atom_id res chain seq x y z
N MET A 1 -24.40 14.89 -32.83
CA MET A 1 -25.42 13.89 -33.18
C MET A 1 -24.70 12.57 -33.42
N ALA A 2 -25.24 11.48 -32.87
CA ALA A 2 -24.61 10.18 -32.58
C ALA A 2 -23.72 10.24 -31.32
N GLY A 3 -24.12 9.78 -30.13
CA GLY A 3 -25.19 8.84 -29.76
C GLY A 3 -24.57 7.51 -29.34
N LEU A 4 -23.92 7.49 -28.17
CA LEU A 4 -23.47 6.28 -27.49
C LEU A 4 -24.72 5.53 -27.00
N MET A 5 -24.84 4.25 -27.37
CA MET A 5 -25.93 3.38 -26.95
C MET A 5 -25.37 2.43 -25.89
N LEU A 6 -25.88 2.58 -24.67
CA LEU A 6 -25.72 1.67 -23.54
C LEU A 6 -26.32 0.30 -23.90
N ILE A 7 -25.61 -0.78 -23.56
CA ILE A 7 -26.16 -2.14 -23.51
C ILE A 7 -26.30 -2.52 -22.02
N PRO A 8 -27.42 -3.13 -21.59
CA PRO A 8 -27.78 -3.25 -20.18
C PRO A 8 -27.04 -4.39 -19.47
N SER A 9 -26.83 -4.20 -18.17
CA SER A 9 -26.66 -5.23 -17.16
C SER A 9 -27.87 -6.18 -17.18
N ASP A 10 -27.68 -7.44 -17.59
CA ASP A 10 -28.51 -8.61 -17.23
C ASP A 10 -28.12 -9.82 -18.10
N VAL A 11 -27.07 -10.57 -17.72
CA VAL A 11 -26.98 -12.04 -17.90
C VAL A 11 -25.96 -12.60 -16.89
N PHE A 12 -26.36 -12.82 -15.64
CA PHE A 12 -25.73 -13.85 -14.81
C PHE A 12 -26.33 -15.19 -15.24
N ALA A 13 -25.62 -15.91 -16.09
CA ALA A 13 -25.84 -17.33 -16.31
C ALA A 13 -24.56 -18.05 -15.87
N ALA A 14 -24.69 -18.88 -14.83
CA ALA A 14 -23.61 -19.73 -14.32
C ALA A 14 -23.00 -20.56 -15.46
N PRO A 15 -21.66 -20.69 -15.55
CA PRO A 15 -21.06 -21.66 -16.45
C PRO A 15 -21.14 -23.04 -15.77
N THR A 16 -22.12 -23.83 -16.18
CA THR A 16 -22.07 -25.28 -16.01
C THR A 16 -21.01 -25.88 -16.94
N SER A 17 -20.24 -26.82 -16.39
CA SER A 17 -19.40 -27.85 -17.02
C SER A 17 -18.03 -27.42 -17.57
N GLY A 18 -17.01 -28.15 -17.07
CA GLY A 18 -15.60 -27.94 -17.33
C GLY A 18 -15.24 -27.97 -18.80
N LEU A 19 -14.50 -26.94 -19.21
CA LEU A 19 -13.74 -26.92 -20.45
C LEU A 19 -12.67 -25.84 -20.30
N PHE A 20 -11.40 -26.24 -20.18
CA PHE A 20 -10.28 -25.34 -20.39
C PHE A 20 -10.30 -24.91 -21.88
N VAL A 21 -10.96 -23.79 -22.17
CA VAL A 21 -10.92 -23.15 -23.49
C VAL A 21 -9.74 -22.20 -23.50
N GLY A 22 -8.61 -22.68 -24.00
CA GLY A 22 -7.50 -21.81 -24.38
C GLY A 22 -7.98 -20.74 -25.37
N MET A 23 -8.08 -19.50 -24.91
CA MET A 23 -7.93 -18.37 -25.81
C MET A 23 -6.46 -18.29 -26.21
N ARG A 24 -6.21 -18.18 -27.52
CA ARG A 24 -4.90 -17.86 -28.07
C ARG A 24 -4.43 -16.52 -27.50
N SER A 25 -3.68 -16.57 -26.39
CA SER A 25 -2.71 -15.53 -26.09
C SER A 25 -1.55 -15.70 -27.08
N PRO A 26 -1.02 -14.63 -27.69
CA PRO A 26 0.16 -14.76 -28.53
C PRO A 26 1.26 -15.41 -27.69
N VAL A 27 1.84 -16.48 -28.23
CA VAL A 27 3.08 -17.05 -27.73
C VAL A 27 4.11 -15.92 -27.75
N TYR A 28 4.32 -15.28 -26.61
CA TYR A 28 5.57 -14.58 -26.36
C TYR A 28 6.59 -15.70 -26.14
N GLU A 29 7.41 -15.94 -27.16
CA GLU A 29 8.66 -16.65 -26.96
C GLU A 29 9.39 -15.96 -25.81
N MET A 30 9.47 -16.62 -24.65
CA MET A 30 10.42 -16.25 -23.61
C MET A 30 11.81 -16.40 -24.20
N ARG A 31 12.32 -15.32 -24.79
CA ARG A 31 13.74 -15.14 -24.97
C ARG A 31 14.30 -14.79 -23.61
N SER A 32 15.14 -15.67 -23.11
CA SER A 32 16.01 -15.41 -21.98
C SER A 32 16.77 -14.11 -22.24
N GLY A 33 16.36 -13.02 -21.57
CA GLY A 33 17.09 -11.76 -21.56
C GLY A 33 16.29 -10.46 -21.61
N GLU A 34 14.99 -10.46 -21.93
CA GLU A 34 14.25 -9.22 -22.25
C GLU A 34 12.92 -9.15 -21.46
N ASP A 35 12.91 -8.41 -20.34
CA ASP A 35 11.79 -7.58 -19.82
C ASP A 35 12.05 -7.22 -18.34
N ALA A 36 13.06 -6.36 -18.12
CA ALA A 36 13.33 -5.73 -16.82
C ALA A 36 12.44 -4.50 -16.56
N GLY A 37 11.20 -4.50 -17.06
CA GLY A 37 10.36 -3.29 -17.13
C GLY A 37 8.86 -3.50 -16.96
N MET A 38 8.41 -4.56 -16.29
CA MET A 38 7.00 -4.65 -15.88
C MET A 38 6.74 -3.68 -14.73
N SER A 39 5.84 -2.70 -14.94
CA SER A 39 5.45 -1.75 -13.91
C SER A 39 4.78 -2.47 -12.72
N GLU A 40 5.05 -1.97 -11.51
CA GLU A 40 4.48 -2.47 -10.25
C GLU A 40 2.95 -2.58 -10.32
N GLU A 41 2.30 -1.63 -10.99
CA GLU A 41 0.85 -1.61 -11.20
C GLU A 41 0.35 -2.86 -11.95
N PHE A 42 1.11 -3.36 -12.93
CA PHE A 42 0.76 -4.56 -13.70
C PHE A 42 1.03 -5.87 -12.94
N ARG A 43 2.09 -5.91 -12.12
CA ARG A 43 2.35 -7.05 -11.20
C ARG A 43 1.30 -7.07 -10.08
N ARG A 44 0.95 -5.90 -9.55
CA ARG A 44 -0.02 -5.71 -8.47
C ARG A 44 -1.44 -5.97 -8.93
N GLU A 45 -1.86 -5.52 -10.12
CA GLU A 45 -3.18 -5.87 -10.69
C GLU A 45 -3.36 -7.38 -10.87
N LYS A 46 -2.34 -8.11 -11.34
CA LYS A 46 -2.42 -9.57 -11.50
C LYS A 46 -2.43 -10.35 -10.19
N VAL A 47 -1.66 -9.90 -9.19
CA VAL A 47 -1.66 -10.50 -7.86
C VAL A 47 -2.95 -10.14 -7.11
N VAL A 48 -3.43 -8.90 -7.22
CA VAL A 48 -4.72 -8.46 -6.66
C VAL A 48 -5.87 -9.21 -7.32
N SER A 49 -5.82 -9.53 -8.62
CA SER A 49 -6.84 -10.36 -9.27
C SER A 49 -6.77 -11.84 -8.90
N ALA A 50 -5.64 -12.39 -8.45
CA ALA A 50 -5.58 -13.75 -7.93
C ALA A 50 -6.06 -13.80 -6.47
N VAL A 51 -5.65 -12.82 -5.66
CA VAL A 51 -6.02 -12.67 -4.24
C VAL A 51 -7.51 -12.31 -4.07
N ALA A 52 -8.07 -11.46 -4.95
CA ALA A 52 -9.48 -11.08 -4.88
C ALA A 52 -10.46 -12.24 -5.12
N PHE A 53 -10.01 -13.33 -5.78
CA PHE A 53 -10.81 -14.50 -6.10
C PHE A 53 -10.60 -15.68 -5.14
N ALA A 54 -9.58 -15.62 -4.28
CA ALA A 54 -9.43 -16.58 -3.18
C ALA A 54 -10.25 -16.16 -1.93
N ASN A 55 -10.58 -14.86 -1.84
CA ASN A 55 -11.42 -14.29 -0.79
C ASN A 55 -12.74 -15.07 -0.65
N GLY A 56 -12.87 -15.80 0.45
CA GLY A 56 -14.09 -16.53 0.80
C GLY A 56 -13.89 -17.99 1.12
N LEU A 57 -12.67 -18.52 1.06
CA LEU A 57 -12.38 -19.87 1.55
C LEU A 57 -12.69 -19.98 3.06
N GLU A 58 -13.68 -20.80 3.40
CA GLU A 58 -14.03 -21.11 4.79
C GLU A 58 -13.26 -22.33 5.28
N ASN A 59 -12.35 -22.14 6.24
CA ASN A 59 -11.49 -23.20 6.78
C ASN A 59 -11.09 -22.96 8.25
N ASP A 60 -10.38 -23.93 8.84
CA ASP A 60 -9.70 -23.73 10.12
C ASP A 60 -8.39 -22.96 9.91
N LYS A 61 -8.40 -21.69 10.29
CA LYS A 61 -7.24 -20.78 10.22
C LYS A 61 -6.25 -20.98 11.36
N SER A 62 -6.50 -21.91 12.28
CA SER A 62 -5.62 -22.13 13.43
C SER A 62 -4.26 -22.65 12.99
N ALA A 63 -3.22 -21.90 13.35
CA ALA A 63 -1.88 -22.22 12.93
C ALA A 63 -1.33 -23.42 13.74
N PRO A 64 -0.78 -24.48 13.09
CA PRO A 64 -0.24 -25.65 13.78
C PRO A 64 0.88 -25.29 14.75
N GLN A 65 1.05 -26.09 15.81
CA GLN A 65 2.20 -25.95 16.71
C GLN A 65 3.49 -26.42 16.02
N GLY A 66 4.61 -25.77 16.30
CA GLY A 66 5.91 -26.14 15.77
C GLY A 66 6.90 -24.98 15.71
N GLU A 67 8.13 -25.28 15.32
CA GLU A 67 9.14 -24.29 14.97
C GLU A 67 8.85 -23.74 13.58
N GLU A 68 8.70 -22.42 13.47
CA GLU A 68 8.50 -21.75 12.18
C GLU A 68 9.84 -21.52 11.47
N LYS A 69 9.88 -21.84 10.17
CA LYS A 69 11.02 -21.56 9.29
C LYS A 69 10.54 -20.90 8.01
N ILE A 70 11.32 -19.94 7.57
CA ILE A 70 11.02 -19.13 6.40
C ILE A 70 11.95 -19.57 5.25
N TYR A 71 11.37 -19.68 4.06
CA TYR A 71 12.06 -20.04 2.84
C TYR A 71 11.77 -19.03 1.73
N SER A 72 12.79 -18.79 0.90
CA SER A 72 12.66 -18.15 -0.41
C SER A 72 12.38 -19.23 -1.45
N THR A 73 11.23 -19.14 -2.10
CA THR A 73 10.72 -20.18 -3.00
C THR A 73 10.68 -19.69 -4.43
N ASP A 74 11.28 -20.49 -5.31
CA ASP A 74 11.20 -20.33 -6.75
C ASP A 74 10.30 -21.41 -7.33
N ARG A 75 9.22 -20.98 -7.98
CA ARG A 75 8.22 -21.86 -8.62
C ARG A 75 7.36 -21.10 -9.61
N MET A 76 6.61 -21.83 -10.42
CA MET A 76 5.50 -21.29 -11.21
C MET A 76 4.18 -21.67 -10.52
N CYS A 77 3.28 -20.72 -10.32
CA CYS A 77 1.90 -21.03 -9.92
C CYS A 77 0.95 -20.74 -11.08
N LEU A 78 -0.07 -21.59 -11.24
CA LEU A 78 -1.26 -21.25 -12.03
C LEU A 78 -2.41 -21.08 -11.06
N ALA A 79 -3.10 -19.96 -11.12
CA ALA A 79 -4.38 -19.77 -10.47
C ALA A 79 -5.38 -19.39 -11.56
N TYR A 80 -6.35 -20.27 -11.82
CA TYR A 80 -7.23 -20.18 -12.99
C TYR A 80 -6.43 -20.03 -14.32
N ASP A 81 -6.69 -18.96 -15.09
CA ASP A 81 -6.03 -18.67 -16.37
C ASP A 81 -4.74 -17.84 -16.24
N TYR A 82 -4.28 -17.56 -15.01
CA TYR A 82 -3.11 -16.72 -14.76
C TYR A 82 -1.87 -17.55 -14.47
N ILE A 83 -0.83 -17.34 -15.28
CA ILE A 83 0.52 -17.80 -14.97
C ILE A 83 1.20 -16.74 -14.10
N ILE A 84 1.65 -17.17 -12.92
CA ILE A 84 2.41 -16.35 -11.99
C ILE A 84 3.80 -16.97 -11.88
N ASP A 85 4.79 -16.33 -12.51
CA ASP A 85 6.19 -16.65 -12.26
C ASP A 85 6.58 -16.04 -10.91
N ASN A 86 6.95 -16.92 -9.99
CA ASN A 86 7.08 -16.65 -8.58
C ASN A 86 8.51 -17.00 -8.17
N THR A 87 9.44 -16.13 -8.54
CA THR A 87 10.83 -16.18 -8.07
C THR A 87 10.95 -15.38 -6.77
N GLY A 88 11.50 -16.00 -5.72
CA GLY A 88 11.74 -15.34 -4.44
C GLY A 88 10.51 -15.13 -3.55
N LEU A 89 9.45 -15.93 -3.69
CA LEU A 89 8.30 -15.89 -2.79
C LEU A 89 8.71 -16.26 -1.37
N ALA A 90 8.11 -15.59 -0.39
CA ALA A 90 8.24 -16.03 0.99
C ALA A 90 7.29 -17.21 1.26
N SER A 91 7.85 -18.32 1.72
CA SER A 91 7.10 -19.50 2.15
C SER A 91 7.36 -19.77 3.62
N VAL A 92 6.29 -20.02 4.35
CA VAL A 92 6.34 -20.29 5.79
C VAL A 92 6.04 -21.77 6.02
N LEU A 93 6.98 -22.45 6.66
CA LEU A 93 6.84 -23.84 7.09
C LEU A 93 6.86 -23.93 8.60
N ARG A 94 6.10 -24.86 9.17
CA ARG A 94 6.19 -25.22 10.59
C ARG A 94 6.62 -26.67 10.76
N TYR A 95 7.65 -26.88 11.55
CA TYR A 95 8.17 -28.19 11.92
C TYR A 95 7.60 -28.57 13.29
N GLY A 96 6.69 -29.53 13.30
CA GLY A 96 6.05 -30.07 14.49
C GLY A 96 6.80 -31.26 15.07
N ASP A 97 6.18 -31.89 16.08
CA ASP A 97 6.69 -33.11 16.69
C ASP A 97 6.65 -34.30 15.72
N GLU A 98 7.45 -35.33 16.00
CA GLU A 98 7.43 -36.62 15.28
C GLU A 98 7.58 -36.52 13.75
N GLY A 99 8.29 -35.51 13.26
CA GLY A 99 8.53 -35.31 11.83
C GLY A 99 7.33 -34.75 11.07
N GLN A 100 6.38 -34.10 11.75
CA GLN A 100 5.32 -33.35 11.05
C GLN A 100 5.87 -32.04 10.47
N VAL A 101 5.44 -31.72 9.26
CA VAL A 101 5.75 -30.44 8.59
C VAL A 101 4.44 -29.87 8.05
N TYR A 102 4.25 -28.56 8.22
CA TYR A 102 3.08 -27.86 7.71
C TYR A 102 3.51 -26.73 6.78
N PHE A 103 2.88 -26.62 5.62
CA PHE A 103 3.12 -25.56 4.65
C PHE A 103 1.98 -24.54 4.71
N TYR A 104 2.30 -23.29 5.02
CA TYR A 104 1.34 -22.19 4.95
C TYR A 104 1.18 -21.71 3.50
N ASP A 105 -0.06 -21.46 3.09
CA ASP A 105 -0.43 -20.93 1.78
C ASP A 105 0.42 -21.50 0.62
N PHE A 106 0.42 -22.83 0.52
CA PHE A 106 1.30 -23.55 -0.39
C PHE A 106 1.12 -23.15 -1.86
N PHE A 107 0.01 -22.55 -2.27
CA PHE A 107 -0.21 -22.10 -3.65
C PHE A 107 -0.03 -20.59 -3.84
N ALA A 108 0.30 -19.84 -2.77
CA ALA A 108 0.44 -18.38 -2.76
C ALA A 108 -0.85 -17.66 -3.20
N LEU A 109 -1.99 -18.11 -2.67
CA LEU A 109 -3.31 -17.55 -2.96
C LEU A 109 -3.65 -16.35 -2.09
N GLY A 110 -2.85 -16.07 -1.04
CA GLY A 110 -3.13 -15.04 -0.06
C GLY A 110 -4.16 -15.48 1.00
N GLU A 111 -4.37 -16.79 1.16
CA GLU A 111 -5.35 -17.36 2.10
C GLU A 111 -4.68 -18.04 3.29
N ASP A 112 -5.38 -18.01 4.43
CA ASP A 112 -4.93 -18.65 5.66
C ASP A 112 -5.27 -20.14 5.67
N TYR A 113 -4.42 -20.98 5.09
CA TYR A 113 -4.54 -22.44 5.18
C TYR A 113 -3.19 -23.13 5.35
N TRP A 114 -3.25 -24.37 5.84
CA TRP A 114 -2.08 -25.20 6.09
C TRP A 114 -2.23 -26.56 5.41
N ILE A 115 -1.19 -26.97 4.68
CA ILE A 115 -1.07 -28.33 4.15
C ILE A 115 -0.16 -29.13 5.07
N SER A 116 -0.65 -30.27 5.55
CA SER A 116 0.12 -31.18 6.39
C SER A 116 1.00 -32.12 5.56
N ALA A 117 2.13 -32.49 6.11
CA ALA A 117 3.10 -33.40 5.54
C ALA A 117 3.90 -34.10 6.64
N SER A 118 4.60 -35.17 6.28
CA SER A 118 5.59 -35.82 7.14
C SER A 118 6.97 -35.78 6.49
N ILE A 119 8.03 -35.73 7.31
CA ILE A 119 9.40 -35.85 6.86
C ILE A 119 10.05 -37.08 7.50
N ASP A 120 10.72 -37.90 6.68
CA ASP A 120 11.44 -39.07 7.16
C ASP A 120 12.94 -38.79 7.46
N ALA A 121 13.65 -39.83 7.90
CA ALA A 121 15.06 -39.72 8.28
C ALA A 121 16.00 -39.46 7.10
N ASP A 122 15.56 -39.73 5.87
CA ASP A 122 16.32 -39.47 4.64
C ASP A 122 15.97 -38.11 4.02
N GLY A 123 15.12 -37.31 4.70
CA GLY A 123 14.71 -35.98 4.28
C GLY A 123 13.56 -35.97 3.28
N VAL A 124 12.92 -37.11 3.00
CA VAL A 124 11.78 -37.16 2.08
C VAL A 124 10.56 -36.59 2.78
N ILE A 125 10.04 -35.49 2.24
CA ILE A 125 8.80 -34.87 2.68
C ILE A 125 7.67 -35.47 1.87
N THR A 126 6.71 -36.11 2.54
CA THR A 126 5.52 -36.71 1.95
C THR A 126 4.31 -35.87 2.28
N ILE A 127 3.68 -35.30 1.25
CA ILE A 127 2.45 -34.51 1.36
C ILE A 127 1.28 -35.41 0.91
N PRO A 128 0.40 -35.86 1.82
CA PRO A 128 -0.76 -36.66 1.44
C PRO A 128 -1.70 -35.88 0.52
N THR A 129 -2.21 -36.54 -0.52
CA THR A 129 -3.33 -36.03 -1.33
C THR A 129 -4.65 -36.16 -0.57
N HIS A 130 -5.74 -35.64 -1.13
CA HIS A 130 -7.10 -35.64 -0.58
C HIS A 130 -7.28 -34.82 0.72
N GLN A 131 -6.34 -33.94 1.05
CA GLN A 131 -6.53 -32.99 2.16
C GLN A 131 -7.60 -31.97 1.77
N GLU A 132 -8.61 -31.81 2.62
CA GLU A 132 -9.61 -30.74 2.50
C GLU A 132 -8.98 -29.41 2.95
N LEU A 133 -9.01 -28.40 2.09
CA LEU A 133 -8.40 -27.09 2.36
C LEU A 133 -9.44 -26.05 2.83
N GLY A 134 -10.71 -26.28 2.51
CA GLY A 134 -11.83 -25.42 2.89
C GLY A 134 -12.97 -25.45 1.87
N GLU A 135 -14.10 -24.85 2.24
CA GLU A 135 -15.27 -24.71 1.36
C GLU A 135 -15.28 -23.31 0.72
N HIS A 136 -15.40 -23.25 -0.60
CA HIS A 136 -15.53 -22.00 -1.34
C HIS A 136 -17.00 -21.76 -1.74
N PRO A 137 -17.57 -20.56 -1.55
CA PRO A 137 -19.00 -20.29 -1.82
C PRO A 137 -19.45 -20.61 -3.25
N GLU A 138 -18.55 -20.45 -4.23
CA GLU A 138 -18.84 -20.72 -5.65
C GLU A 138 -18.43 -22.12 -6.10
N TYR A 139 -17.37 -22.70 -5.54
CA TYR A 139 -16.71 -23.89 -6.08
C TYR A 139 -16.88 -25.13 -5.18
N GLY A 140 -17.49 -24.98 -4.01
CA GLY A 140 -17.68 -26.07 -3.05
C GLY A 140 -16.38 -26.45 -2.34
N MET A 141 -16.29 -27.71 -1.90
CA MET A 141 -15.11 -28.20 -1.18
C MET A 141 -13.86 -28.23 -2.07
N LEU A 142 -12.80 -27.58 -1.61
CA LEU A 142 -11.50 -27.57 -2.27
C LEU A 142 -10.58 -28.65 -1.66
N THR A 143 -10.03 -29.51 -2.51
CA THR A 143 -9.15 -30.61 -2.10
C THR A 143 -7.78 -30.55 -2.77
N LEU A 144 -6.74 -30.89 -2.02
CA LEU A 144 -5.38 -31.07 -2.54
C LEU A 144 -5.27 -32.38 -3.32
N GLU A 145 -4.85 -32.31 -4.57
CA GLU A 145 -4.59 -33.47 -5.43
C GLU A 145 -3.26 -33.29 -6.17
N VAL A 146 -2.89 -34.24 -7.02
CA VAL A 146 -1.77 -34.08 -7.98
C VAL A 146 -2.24 -34.25 -9.40
N SER A 147 -1.60 -33.56 -10.33
CA SER A 147 -1.86 -33.68 -11.76
C SER A 147 -0.58 -33.85 -12.58
N THR A 148 -0.72 -34.39 -13.78
CA THR A 148 0.26 -34.27 -14.88
C THR A 148 -0.40 -33.50 -16.02
N PHE A 149 0.34 -33.17 -17.08
CA PHE A 149 -0.25 -32.57 -18.28
C PHE A 149 -0.49 -33.59 -19.39
N GLU A 150 -1.57 -33.42 -20.14
CA GLU A 150 -1.83 -34.18 -21.37
C GLU A 150 -2.21 -33.28 -22.55
N ASN A 151 -1.84 -33.72 -23.75
CA ASN A 151 -2.19 -33.04 -24.99
C ASN A 151 -3.60 -33.45 -25.43
N LEU A 152 -4.45 -32.45 -25.65
CA LEU A 152 -5.78 -32.62 -26.18
C LEU A 152 -5.77 -32.69 -27.72
N PRO A 153 -6.76 -33.36 -28.36
CA PRO A 153 -6.84 -33.45 -29.82
C PRO A 153 -6.95 -32.12 -30.56
N ASN A 154 -7.37 -31.05 -29.88
CA ASN A 154 -7.48 -29.70 -30.44
C ASN A 154 -6.15 -28.93 -30.41
N GLY A 155 -5.07 -29.54 -29.90
CA GLY A 155 -3.76 -28.91 -29.75
C GLY A 155 -3.60 -28.10 -28.45
N ASN A 156 -4.62 -28.05 -27.60
CA ASN A 156 -4.50 -27.49 -26.25
C ASN A 156 -3.92 -28.53 -25.29
N MET A 157 -3.55 -28.08 -24.09
CA MET A 157 -3.18 -28.94 -22.98
C MET A 157 -4.26 -28.92 -21.90
N ALA A 158 -4.33 -29.99 -21.11
CA ALA A 158 -5.15 -30.05 -19.91
C ALA A 158 -4.40 -30.72 -18.77
N SER A 159 -4.79 -30.36 -17.55
CA SER A 159 -4.39 -31.07 -16.33
C SER A 159 -5.13 -32.41 -16.27
N LYS A 160 -4.37 -33.49 -16.11
CA LYS A 160 -4.87 -34.83 -15.81
C LYS A 160 -4.69 -35.05 -14.31
N ILE A 161 -5.78 -34.99 -13.55
CA ILE A 161 -5.80 -35.19 -12.10
C ILE A 161 -5.68 -36.69 -11.80
N HIS A 162 -4.80 -37.07 -10.86
CA HIS A 162 -4.58 -38.45 -10.42
C HIS A 162 -5.11 -38.66 -9.01
N ARG A 163 -6.42 -38.91 -8.88
CA ARG A 163 -7.06 -39.19 -7.58
C ARG A 163 -6.70 -40.55 -6.97
N ASP A 164 -5.91 -41.36 -7.67
CA ASP A 164 -5.34 -42.62 -7.18
C ASP A 164 -3.92 -42.44 -6.62
N ALA A 165 -3.33 -41.25 -6.74
CA ALA A 165 -2.07 -40.94 -6.09
C ALA A 165 -2.31 -40.66 -4.61
N ASP A 166 -1.53 -41.30 -3.74
CA ASP A 166 -1.66 -41.14 -2.28
C ASP A 166 -0.87 -39.93 -1.73
N SER A 167 0.09 -39.41 -2.50
CA SER A 167 0.96 -38.32 -2.04
C SER A 167 1.73 -37.62 -3.16
N TYR A 168 2.18 -36.40 -2.84
CA TYR A 168 3.24 -35.67 -3.52
C TYR A 168 4.51 -35.68 -2.65
N THR A 169 5.69 -35.65 -3.27
CA THR A 169 6.96 -35.71 -2.51
C THR A 169 7.91 -34.57 -2.85
N LEU A 170 8.57 -34.07 -1.81
CA LEU A 170 9.70 -33.14 -1.89
C LEU A 170 10.90 -33.76 -1.15
N LEU A 171 12.10 -33.23 -1.39
CA LEU A 171 13.32 -33.65 -0.73
C LEU A 171 13.96 -32.49 0.01
N LEU A 172 14.11 -32.61 1.33
CA LEU A 172 14.98 -31.77 2.14
C LEU A 172 16.43 -32.24 1.97
N GLN A 173 17.28 -31.37 1.43
CA GLN A 173 18.70 -31.62 1.20
C GLN A 173 19.55 -31.26 2.42
N ASP A 174 20.80 -31.73 2.45
CA ASP A 174 21.75 -31.49 3.53
C ASP A 174 22.05 -29.99 3.77
N ASP A 175 21.92 -29.15 2.74
CA ASP A 175 22.08 -27.69 2.82
C ASP A 175 20.80 -26.97 3.29
N GLY A 176 19.76 -27.72 3.63
CA GLY A 176 18.47 -27.21 4.09
C GLY A 176 17.50 -26.85 2.98
N LYS A 177 17.87 -26.97 1.70
CA LYS A 177 16.94 -26.70 0.58
C LYS A 177 15.87 -27.78 0.47
N ILE A 178 14.67 -27.38 0.07
CA ILE A 178 13.58 -28.30 -0.28
C ILE A 178 13.36 -28.24 -1.79
N VAL A 179 13.40 -29.38 -2.46
CA VAL A 179 13.25 -29.46 -3.93
C VAL A 179 12.23 -30.52 -4.34
N SER A 180 11.57 -30.32 -5.48
CA SER A 180 10.76 -31.36 -6.11
C SER A 180 11.62 -32.59 -6.47
N THR A 181 11.11 -33.79 -6.21
CA THR A 181 11.87 -35.05 -6.37
C THR A 181 12.01 -35.50 -7.82
N ASP A 182 11.22 -34.93 -8.74
CA ASP A 182 11.13 -35.33 -10.15
C ASP A 182 11.64 -34.27 -11.14
N LEU A 183 12.52 -33.38 -10.67
CA LEU A 183 13.15 -32.34 -11.49
C LEU A 183 13.95 -32.89 -12.69
N ASP A 184 14.35 -34.17 -12.65
CA ASP A 184 15.04 -34.88 -13.72
C ASP A 184 14.11 -35.39 -14.83
N LYS A 185 12.79 -35.45 -14.59
CA LYS A 185 11.80 -35.86 -15.58
C LYS A 185 11.47 -34.73 -16.56
N ASP A 186 10.93 -35.13 -17.73
CA ASP A 186 10.26 -34.20 -18.63
C ASP A 186 9.10 -33.49 -17.90
N TRP A 187 8.91 -32.20 -18.14
CA TRP A 187 7.92 -31.41 -17.42
C TRP A 187 6.49 -31.94 -17.57
N MET A 188 6.14 -32.59 -18.68
CA MET A 188 4.79 -33.21 -18.81
C MET A 188 4.62 -34.46 -17.94
N GLU A 189 5.72 -35.11 -17.54
CA GLU A 189 5.74 -36.33 -16.72
C GLU A 189 5.88 -36.05 -15.21
N ARG A 190 6.02 -34.78 -14.83
CA ARG A 190 6.11 -34.35 -13.43
C ARG A 190 4.75 -34.35 -12.77
N PHE A 191 4.74 -34.66 -11.47
CA PHE A 191 3.57 -34.43 -10.65
C PHE A 191 3.54 -32.99 -10.16
N TYR A 192 2.39 -32.35 -10.35
CA TYR A 192 2.12 -30.99 -9.91
C TYR A 192 1.03 -31.01 -8.85
N PRO A 193 1.29 -30.52 -7.63
CA PRO A 193 0.22 -30.27 -6.67
C PRO A 193 -0.84 -29.37 -7.29
N VAL A 194 -2.11 -29.70 -7.08
CA VAL A 194 -3.25 -28.92 -7.54
C VAL A 194 -4.30 -28.82 -6.46
N ILE A 195 -5.01 -27.69 -6.42
CA ILE A 195 -6.27 -27.55 -5.70
C ILE A 195 -7.38 -27.82 -6.70
N THR A 196 -8.28 -28.74 -6.37
CA THR A 196 -9.42 -29.11 -7.21
C THR A 196 -10.74 -28.83 -6.51
N ASP A 197 -11.75 -28.45 -7.29
CA ASP A 197 -13.13 -28.39 -6.82
C ASP A 197 -13.86 -29.75 -6.98
N GLU A 198 -15.12 -29.82 -6.55
CA GLU A 198 -15.98 -31.01 -6.65
C GLU A 198 -16.34 -31.40 -8.10
N SER A 199 -16.13 -30.51 -9.06
CA SER A 199 -16.42 -30.69 -10.49
C SER A 199 -15.17 -31.08 -11.31
N ASP A 200 -14.08 -31.47 -10.63
CA ASP A 200 -12.77 -31.72 -11.23
C ASP A 200 -12.16 -30.49 -11.94
N GLY A 201 -12.61 -29.28 -11.58
CA GLY A 201 -11.98 -28.03 -11.95
C GLY A 201 -10.67 -27.84 -11.19
N VAL A 202 -9.62 -27.41 -11.89
CA VAL A 202 -8.35 -27.02 -11.24
C VAL A 202 -8.43 -25.55 -10.87
N PHE A 203 -8.49 -25.29 -9.57
CA PHE A 203 -8.53 -23.96 -8.99
C PHE A 203 -7.12 -23.33 -8.98
N ALA A 204 -6.14 -24.10 -8.50
CA ALA A 204 -4.75 -23.70 -8.48
C ALA A 204 -3.81 -24.88 -8.78
N LEU A 205 -2.63 -24.58 -9.32
CA LEU A 205 -1.56 -25.55 -9.60
C LEU A 205 -0.23 -24.95 -9.16
N CYS A 206 0.59 -25.79 -8.52
CA CYS A 206 1.95 -25.45 -8.18
C CYS A 206 2.92 -26.23 -9.07
N GLY A 207 3.80 -25.50 -9.74
CA GLY A 207 4.92 -26.02 -10.52
C GLY A 207 5.94 -26.77 -9.66
N ALA A 208 6.96 -27.31 -10.33
CA ALA A 208 8.14 -27.78 -9.63
C ALA A 208 8.78 -26.61 -8.87
N MET A 209 9.29 -26.88 -7.67
CA MET A 209 9.75 -25.83 -6.76
C MET A 209 11.13 -26.10 -6.19
N THR A 210 11.80 -25.01 -5.85
CA THR A 210 13.00 -24.99 -5.00
C THR A 210 12.76 -23.98 -3.89
N MET A 211 12.88 -24.41 -2.65
CA MET A 211 12.77 -23.57 -1.46
C MET A 211 14.15 -23.49 -0.80
N THR A 212 14.70 -22.29 -0.70
CA THR A 212 15.98 -22.03 -0.04
C THR A 212 15.74 -21.42 1.33
N PRO A 213 16.30 -21.96 2.42
CA PRO A 213 16.08 -21.43 3.75
C PRO A 213 16.59 -19.99 3.84
N VAL A 214 15.79 -19.10 4.44
CA VAL A 214 16.23 -17.75 4.77
C VAL A 214 16.90 -17.79 6.13
N LEU A 215 18.17 -17.40 6.15
CA LEU A 215 19.01 -17.42 7.36
C LEU A 215 19.31 -16.01 7.88
N ASP A 216 18.81 -14.99 7.20
CA ASP A 216 18.98 -13.60 7.58
C ASP A 216 18.12 -13.27 8.81
N ASP A 217 18.76 -12.74 9.84
CA ASP A 217 18.09 -12.36 11.07
C ASP A 217 17.37 -11.01 10.92
N LEU A 218 16.20 -10.90 11.56
CA LEU A 218 15.57 -9.61 11.78
C LEU A 218 16.42 -8.78 12.74
N VAL A 219 16.63 -7.52 12.38
CA VAL A 219 17.20 -6.55 13.32
C VAL A 219 16.21 -6.37 14.47
N THR A 220 16.72 -6.35 15.70
CA THR A 220 15.96 -5.98 16.89
C THR A 220 16.85 -5.16 17.82
N PRO A 221 16.31 -4.13 18.48
CA PRO A 221 17.07 -3.41 19.51
C PRO A 221 17.34 -4.34 20.71
N PRO A 222 18.36 -4.05 21.53
CA PRO A 222 18.58 -4.77 22.78
C PRO A 222 17.32 -4.77 23.65
N ALA A 223 17.02 -5.91 24.29
CA ALA A 223 15.77 -6.08 25.06
C ALA A 223 15.58 -5.07 26.21
N ALA A 224 16.67 -4.44 26.68
CA ALA A 224 16.64 -3.42 27.74
C ALA A 224 16.67 -1.98 27.21
N ALA A 225 16.72 -1.78 25.88
CA ALA A 225 16.75 -0.45 25.29
C ALA A 225 15.44 0.29 25.53
N GLU A 226 15.54 1.56 25.90
CA GLU A 226 14.36 2.43 26.04
C GLU A 226 13.85 2.83 24.66
N LEU A 227 12.55 2.66 24.45
CA LEU A 227 11.87 3.07 23.22
C LEU A 227 11.33 4.49 23.37
N SER A 228 11.56 5.30 22.35
CA SER A 228 11.05 6.67 22.25
C SER A 228 10.21 6.83 20.99
N ASP A 229 9.10 7.55 21.08
CA ASP A 229 8.28 7.88 19.92
C ASP A 229 8.93 9.03 19.13
N TYR A 230 8.97 8.87 17.81
CA TYR A 230 9.50 9.84 16.87
C TYR A 230 8.44 10.14 15.81
N SER A 231 8.26 11.42 15.49
CA SER A 231 7.50 11.80 14.30
C SER A 231 8.37 11.56 13.09
N PHE A 232 7.89 10.72 12.16
CA PHE A 232 8.51 10.52 10.88
C PHE A 232 7.67 11.19 9.81
N VAL A 233 8.19 12.27 9.22
CA VAL A 233 7.58 12.97 8.08
C VAL A 233 8.44 12.66 6.86
N TYR A 234 7.84 12.15 5.79
CA TYR A 234 8.59 11.69 4.62
C TYR A 234 7.85 11.92 3.32
N LYS A 235 8.59 11.88 2.21
CA LYS A 235 8.05 12.06 0.86
C LYS A 235 8.12 10.75 0.07
N GLN A 236 6.98 10.32 -0.46
CA GLN A 236 6.85 9.19 -1.39
C GLN A 236 5.99 9.62 -2.57
N ASP A 237 6.44 9.40 -3.80
CA ASP A 237 5.74 9.73 -5.05
C ASP A 237 5.19 11.17 -5.13
N ASN A 238 5.99 12.12 -4.67
CA ASN A 238 5.62 13.55 -4.54
C ASN A 238 4.54 13.89 -3.52
N ILE A 239 4.15 12.93 -2.71
CA ILE A 239 3.17 13.08 -1.63
C ILE A 239 3.92 13.06 -0.29
N VAL A 240 3.53 13.96 0.61
CA VAL A 240 4.07 14.02 1.98
C VAL A 240 3.20 13.16 2.88
N PHE A 241 3.84 12.21 3.55
CA PHE A 241 3.24 11.33 4.54
C PHE A 241 3.84 11.64 5.92
N SER A 242 3.14 11.25 6.96
CA SER A 242 3.67 11.32 8.31
C SER A 242 3.08 10.27 9.22
N GLN A 243 3.90 9.75 10.13
CA GLN A 243 3.49 8.74 11.12
C GLN A 243 4.36 8.80 12.37
N ILE A 244 3.98 8.03 13.39
CA ILE A 244 4.86 7.76 14.53
C ILE A 244 5.71 6.53 14.22
N SER A 245 7.00 6.66 14.44
CA SER A 245 8.00 5.60 14.43
C SER A 245 8.55 5.41 15.84
N GLN A 246 9.07 4.22 16.15
CA GLN A 246 9.77 3.99 17.41
C GLN A 246 11.28 4.02 17.19
N VAL A 247 12.00 4.65 18.11
CA VAL A 247 13.46 4.73 18.07
C VAL A 247 14.05 4.23 19.38
N ALA A 248 15.10 3.42 19.27
CA ALA A 248 15.90 2.97 20.40
C ALA A 248 17.37 3.35 20.19
N PHE A 249 18.05 3.74 21.26
CA PHE A 249 19.48 4.11 21.23
C PHE A 249 20.26 3.09 22.05
N ASP A 250 21.35 2.55 21.49
CA ASP A 250 22.32 1.71 22.20
C ASP A 250 23.76 2.08 21.82
N GLY A 251 24.43 2.84 22.69
CA GLY A 251 25.78 3.33 22.41
C GLY A 251 25.81 4.26 21.19
N ASP A 252 26.48 3.81 20.13
CA ASP A 252 26.55 4.51 18.85
C ASP A 252 25.54 3.98 17.81
N ASP A 253 24.80 2.92 18.13
CA ASP A 253 23.76 2.35 17.28
C ASP A 253 22.39 2.98 17.59
N VAL A 254 21.62 3.21 16.53
CA VAL A 254 20.26 3.72 16.59
C VAL A 254 19.36 2.81 15.76
N TYR A 255 18.30 2.34 16.41
CA TYR A 255 17.32 1.43 15.81
C TYR A 255 16.04 2.19 15.51
N PHE A 256 15.49 2.01 14.32
CA PHE A 256 14.24 2.62 13.88
C PHE A 256 13.22 1.55 13.54
N LYS A 257 12.00 1.69 14.03
CA LYS A 257 10.85 0.86 13.68
C LYS A 257 9.89 1.64 12.80
N GLY A 258 9.31 0.97 11.80
CA GLY A 258 8.24 1.54 10.99
C GLY A 258 8.72 2.60 10.01
N LEU A 259 9.86 2.36 9.34
CA LEU A 259 10.27 3.16 8.18
C LEU A 259 9.71 2.62 6.85
N CYS A 260 9.27 1.35 6.82
CA CYS A 260 8.63 0.73 5.66
C CYS A 260 7.16 0.45 5.98
N ARG A 261 6.22 1.11 5.30
CA ARG A 261 4.77 0.95 5.57
C ARG A 261 4.24 -0.47 5.32
N PHE A 262 4.91 -1.24 4.45
CA PHE A 262 4.51 -2.62 4.16
C PHE A 262 4.90 -3.58 5.28
N LEU A 263 5.90 -3.22 6.09
CA LEU A 263 6.39 -3.97 7.23
C LEU A 263 6.55 -3.01 8.41
N PRO A 264 5.44 -2.50 8.98
CA PRO A 264 5.47 -1.47 10.01
C PRO A 264 6.18 -1.93 11.28
N ASP A 265 6.28 -3.25 11.48
CA ASP A 265 6.96 -3.85 12.63
C ASP A 265 8.46 -4.07 12.44
N ALA A 266 8.99 -3.91 11.22
CA ALA A 266 10.40 -4.10 10.93
C ALA A 266 11.26 -3.03 11.60
N TRP A 267 12.39 -3.48 12.15
CA TRP A 267 13.45 -2.60 12.63
C TRP A 267 14.58 -2.51 11.62
N ILE A 268 15.26 -1.38 11.64
CA ILE A 268 16.52 -1.17 10.93
C ILE A 268 17.49 -0.47 11.87
N VAL A 269 18.78 -0.80 11.76
CA VAL A 269 19.84 -0.19 12.57
C VAL A 269 20.78 0.65 11.72
N GLY A 270 21.16 1.80 12.25
CA GLY A 270 22.28 2.59 11.76
C GLY A 270 23.25 2.92 12.89
N THR A 271 24.47 3.28 12.53
CA THR A 271 25.54 3.61 13.48
C THR A 271 26.01 5.03 13.24
N TYR A 272 26.25 5.78 14.32
CA TYR A 272 26.79 7.14 14.22
C TYR A 272 28.17 7.18 13.58
N SER A 273 28.44 8.24 12.82
CA SER A 273 29.80 8.63 12.46
C SER A 273 30.60 9.01 13.71
N GLU A 274 31.94 8.99 13.62
CA GLU A 274 32.81 9.35 14.76
C GLU A 274 32.54 10.76 15.32
N ASP A 275 32.16 11.71 14.46
CA ASP A 275 31.81 13.09 14.82
C ASP A 275 30.32 13.30 15.16
N LYS A 276 29.51 12.24 15.05
CA LYS A 276 28.06 12.21 15.33
C LYS A 276 27.23 13.20 14.50
N THR A 277 27.74 13.68 13.37
CA THR A 277 26.97 14.52 12.44
C THR A 277 26.20 13.71 11.42
N HIS A 278 26.49 12.42 11.29
CA HIS A 278 25.78 11.51 10.40
C HIS A 278 25.45 10.20 11.11
N LEU A 279 24.41 9.52 10.61
CA LEU A 279 24.08 8.14 10.95
C LEU A 279 24.09 7.31 9.68
N VAL A 280 24.86 6.22 9.67
CA VAL A 280 25.04 5.35 8.50
C VAL A 280 24.26 4.07 8.69
N ILE A 281 23.35 3.78 7.75
CA ILE A 281 22.55 2.56 7.69
C ILE A 281 23.08 1.68 6.56
N LYS A 282 23.47 0.44 6.86
CA LYS A 282 23.97 -0.52 5.86
C LYS A 282 22.83 -1.14 5.07
N SER A 283 22.97 -1.23 3.75
CA SER A 283 22.08 -2.00 2.88
C SER A 283 22.15 -3.50 3.20
N GLY A 284 21.13 -4.24 2.78
CA GLY A 284 21.04 -5.69 2.95
C GLY A 284 20.42 -6.15 4.27
N GLN A 285 19.94 -5.24 5.12
CA GLN A 285 19.22 -5.62 6.34
C GLN A 285 17.86 -6.24 5.99
N TYR A 286 17.60 -7.45 6.47
CA TYR A 286 16.33 -8.13 6.24
C TYR A 286 15.21 -7.47 7.05
N LEU A 287 14.15 -7.05 6.37
CA LEU A 287 13.00 -6.38 6.99
C LEU A 287 11.89 -7.37 7.34
N GLY A 288 11.95 -8.60 6.83
CA GLY A 288 10.89 -9.60 6.96
C GLY A 288 10.23 -9.89 5.61
N HIS A 289 9.01 -10.39 5.65
CA HIS A 289 8.30 -10.79 4.44
C HIS A 289 6.81 -10.45 4.49
N GLY A 290 6.25 -10.22 3.31
CA GLY A 290 4.82 -10.39 3.03
C GLY A 290 4.66 -11.62 2.14
N LEU A 291 4.11 -11.43 0.95
CA LEU A 291 4.15 -12.44 -0.12
C LEU A 291 5.59 -12.71 -0.62
N TYR A 292 6.46 -11.70 -0.55
CA TYR A 292 7.88 -11.79 -0.89
C TYR A 292 8.75 -11.33 0.27
N HIS A 293 10.04 -11.65 0.21
CA HIS A 293 11.06 -11.13 1.11
C HIS A 293 11.38 -9.67 0.83
N TYR A 294 11.56 -8.89 1.89
CA TYR A 294 11.94 -7.48 1.84
C TYR A 294 13.29 -7.27 2.50
N TYR A 295 14.15 -6.55 1.79
CA TYR A 295 15.43 -6.10 2.33
C TYR A 295 15.52 -4.59 2.19
N PHE A 296 16.08 -3.92 3.20
CA PHE A 296 16.47 -2.54 3.06
C PHE A 296 17.63 -2.44 2.06
N SER A 297 17.55 -1.48 1.14
CA SER A 297 18.64 -1.10 0.27
C SER A 297 18.69 0.41 0.14
N ALA A 298 19.84 1.00 0.36
CA ALA A 298 20.15 2.31 -0.19
C ALA A 298 20.18 2.20 -1.72
N ALA A 299 19.68 3.21 -2.42
CA ALA A 299 19.77 3.26 -3.88
C ALA A 299 19.66 4.70 -4.39
N HIS A 300 20.18 4.94 -5.59
CA HIS A 300 20.01 6.18 -6.33
C HIS A 300 19.58 5.93 -7.78
N ARG A 301 19.28 7.03 -8.48
CA ARG A 301 18.88 6.99 -9.89
C ARG A 301 20.04 7.45 -10.77
N GLU A 302 20.38 6.65 -11.76
CA GLU A 302 21.33 7.02 -12.82
C GLU A 302 20.68 6.90 -14.20
N SER A 303 21.16 7.69 -15.16
CA SER A 303 20.82 7.52 -16.57
C SER A 303 21.72 6.45 -17.20
N ALA A 304 21.13 5.48 -17.90
CA ALA A 304 21.84 4.45 -18.63
C ALA A 304 21.20 4.24 -20.00
N GLU A 305 22.02 3.99 -21.03
CA GLU A 305 21.54 3.63 -22.36
C GLU A 305 21.15 2.15 -22.39
N ILE A 306 19.87 1.86 -22.62
CA ILE A 306 19.33 0.51 -22.79
C ILE A 306 18.73 0.44 -24.19
N GLU A 307 19.26 -0.45 -25.03
CA GLU A 307 18.81 -0.65 -26.42
C GLU A 307 18.81 0.63 -27.29
N GLY A 308 19.68 1.59 -26.96
CA GLY A 308 19.80 2.87 -27.67
C GLY A 308 18.84 3.96 -27.18
N GLU A 309 18.13 3.73 -26.07
CA GLU A 309 17.33 4.74 -25.38
C GLU A 309 17.93 5.08 -24.02
N ASP A 310 17.91 6.37 -23.65
CA ASP A 310 18.31 6.83 -22.32
C ASP A 310 17.20 6.48 -21.32
N CYS A 311 17.48 5.54 -20.42
CA CYS A 311 16.59 5.09 -19.36
C CYS A 311 17.10 5.52 -17.98
N LEU A 312 16.19 5.78 -17.05
CA LEU A 312 16.52 6.01 -15.64
C LEU A 312 16.51 4.68 -14.89
N ILE A 313 17.66 4.21 -14.44
CA ILE A 313 17.82 2.93 -13.73
C ILE A 313 18.03 3.15 -12.23
N TRP A 314 17.76 2.12 -11.45
CA TRP A 314 18.11 2.06 -10.04
C TRP A 314 19.52 1.47 -9.88
N VAL A 315 20.37 2.17 -9.15
CA VAL A 315 21.69 1.68 -8.72
C VAL A 315 21.66 1.55 -7.21
N LYS A 316 21.98 0.36 -6.70
CA LYS A 316 22.01 0.10 -5.25
C LYS A 316 23.31 0.58 -4.66
N ASP A 317 23.21 1.20 -3.50
CA ASP A 317 24.35 1.67 -2.71
C ASP A 317 24.56 0.75 -1.50
N ASP A 318 25.80 0.69 -0.99
CA ASP A 318 26.12 -0.10 0.20
C ASP A 318 25.59 0.53 1.50
N GLU A 319 25.38 1.85 1.48
CA GLU A 319 25.11 2.68 2.65
C GLU A 319 24.09 3.76 2.34
N PHE A 320 23.24 4.04 3.32
CA PHE A 320 22.37 5.21 3.36
C PHE A 320 22.76 6.09 4.53
N VAL A 321 22.88 7.39 4.28
CA VAL A 321 23.40 8.34 5.26
C VAL A 321 22.30 9.32 5.63
N LEU A 322 22.03 9.41 6.93
CA LEU A 322 21.17 10.44 7.52
C LEU A 322 22.05 11.54 8.10
N ASP A 323 21.68 12.79 7.84
CA ASP A 323 22.20 13.94 8.58
C ASP A 323 21.62 13.94 9.99
N VAL A 324 22.47 14.25 10.97
CA VAL A 324 22.11 14.29 12.38
C VAL A 324 22.26 15.73 12.88
N THR A 325 21.16 16.30 13.33
CA THR A 325 21.14 17.55 14.10
C THR A 325 20.88 17.20 15.57
N ASP A 326 21.47 17.96 16.50
CA ASP A 326 21.30 17.82 17.97
C ASP A 326 21.60 16.44 18.58
N GLY A 327 22.12 15.51 17.78
CA GLY A 327 22.39 14.13 18.16
C GLY A 327 21.13 13.26 18.25
N ARG A 328 19.95 13.76 17.88
CA ARG A 328 18.68 13.02 17.95
C ARG A 328 17.73 13.32 16.80
N THR A 329 17.89 14.40 16.06
CA THR A 329 17.08 14.67 14.87
C THR A 329 17.77 14.14 13.62
N PHE A 330 17.09 13.27 12.87
CA PHE A 330 17.64 12.65 11.66
C PHE A 330 16.93 13.17 10.41
N THR A 331 17.69 13.53 9.38
CA THR A 331 17.15 14.02 8.11
C THR A 331 17.87 13.39 6.94
N PHE A 332 17.16 13.21 5.83
CA PHE A 332 17.76 12.94 4.53
C PHE A 332 16.95 13.64 3.45
N ASP A 333 17.65 14.00 2.37
CA ASP A 333 17.07 14.62 1.19
C ASP A 333 17.68 13.94 -0.06
N ASN A 334 17.24 14.37 -1.24
CA ASN A 334 17.41 13.70 -2.54
C ASN A 334 18.83 13.15 -2.88
N ASP A 335 18.87 12.32 -3.92
CA ASP A 335 20.03 11.72 -4.59
C ASP A 335 20.56 10.41 -3.99
N HIS A 336 20.26 10.09 -2.73
CA HIS A 336 20.36 8.72 -2.20
C HIS A 336 19.11 8.43 -1.38
N TYR A 337 18.41 7.35 -1.73
CA TYR A 337 17.07 7.07 -1.24
C TYR A 337 17.08 5.91 -0.26
N PHE A 338 16.23 6.00 0.77
CA PHE A 338 15.82 4.83 1.53
C PHE A 338 14.93 4.00 0.62
N THR A 339 15.32 2.75 0.35
CA THR A 339 14.46 1.84 -0.40
C THR A 339 14.30 0.48 0.28
N ALA A 340 13.23 -0.23 -0.09
CA ALA A 340 13.13 -1.66 0.14
C ALA A 340 13.07 -2.41 -1.19
N THR A 341 13.75 -3.54 -1.25
CA THR A 341 13.77 -4.40 -2.43
C THR A 341 12.95 -5.65 -2.24
N ILE A 342 12.28 -6.08 -3.32
CA ILE A 342 11.56 -7.35 -3.45
C ILE A 342 12.15 -8.11 -4.62
N ALA A 343 12.50 -9.39 -4.46
CA ALA A 343 13.15 -10.20 -5.51
C ALA A 343 14.37 -9.51 -6.15
N GLY A 344 15.05 -8.64 -5.40
CA GLY A 344 16.19 -7.86 -5.87
C GLY A 344 15.83 -6.56 -6.60
N ASP A 345 14.56 -6.29 -6.90
CA ASP A 345 14.11 -5.04 -7.52
C ASP A 345 13.77 -3.98 -6.46
N VAL A 346 14.10 -2.71 -6.73
CA VAL A 346 13.69 -1.58 -5.87
C VAL A 346 12.19 -1.34 -6.02
N THR A 347 11.44 -1.36 -4.91
CA THR A 347 9.97 -1.24 -4.93
C THR A 347 9.45 -0.15 -4.01
N TYR A 348 9.95 -0.06 -2.78
CA TYR A 348 9.53 0.98 -1.85
C TYR A 348 10.57 2.09 -1.84
N ILE A 349 10.18 3.35 -2.07
CA ILE A 349 11.12 4.47 -2.19
C ILE A 349 10.66 5.63 -1.32
N LEU A 350 11.57 6.13 -0.49
CA LEU A 350 11.41 7.40 0.22
C LEU A 350 12.40 8.42 -0.36
N TYR A 351 11.87 9.54 -0.85
CA TYR A 351 12.65 10.58 -1.51
C TYR A 351 13.36 11.51 -0.53
N SER A 352 12.69 11.80 0.57
CA SER A 352 13.22 12.59 1.67
C SER A 352 12.50 12.23 2.95
N GLY A 353 13.09 12.55 4.10
CA GLY A 353 12.46 12.29 5.37
C GLY A 353 13.13 12.97 6.55
N ARG A 354 12.35 13.14 7.61
CA ARG A 354 12.78 13.71 8.88
C ARG A 354 12.18 12.92 10.04
N LEU A 355 13.05 12.43 10.91
CA LEU A 355 12.70 11.82 12.19
C LEU A 355 13.11 12.75 13.33
N ALA A 356 12.16 13.07 14.21
CA ALA A 356 12.42 13.86 15.41
C ALA A 356 11.61 13.35 16.60
N GLU A 357 12.14 13.50 17.81
CA GLU A 357 11.47 13.07 19.05
C GLU A 357 10.06 13.67 19.13
N TYR A 358 9.06 12.81 19.30
CA TYR A 358 7.67 13.20 19.37
C TYR A 358 7.21 13.27 20.83
N LYS A 359 6.56 14.38 21.17
CA LYS A 359 5.85 14.55 22.44
C LYS A 359 4.48 15.06 22.14
N ARG A 360 3.48 14.22 22.43
CA ARG A 360 2.07 14.60 22.35
C ARG A 360 1.84 15.88 23.14
N LYS A 361 1.23 16.86 22.47
CA LYS A 361 0.89 18.16 23.03
C LYS A 361 -0.27 18.79 22.26
N PRO A 362 -1.04 19.71 22.87
CA PRO A 362 -1.94 20.58 22.12
C PRO A 362 -1.20 21.33 21.00
N ALA A 363 -1.76 21.27 19.79
CA ALA A 363 -1.24 21.94 18.61
C ALA A 363 -2.41 22.47 17.76
N THR A 364 -2.19 23.59 17.06
CA THR A 364 -3.19 24.12 16.12
C THR A 364 -2.98 23.45 14.77
N PRO A 365 -3.94 22.67 14.25
CA PRO A 365 -3.78 22.02 12.96
C PRO A 365 -3.58 23.01 11.82
N SER A 366 -2.80 22.61 10.83
CA SER A 366 -2.78 23.29 9.54
C SER A 366 -4.15 23.26 8.88
N SER A 367 -4.43 24.29 8.09
CA SER A 367 -5.68 24.40 7.36
C SER A 367 -5.86 23.26 6.36
N PRO A 368 -7.07 22.71 6.22
CA PRO A 368 -7.39 21.77 5.15
C PRO A 368 -7.07 22.35 3.78
N ILE A 369 -6.74 21.52 2.81
CA ILE A 369 -6.54 21.91 1.43
C ILE A 369 -7.72 21.33 0.65
N ILE A 370 -8.60 22.19 0.13
CA ILE A 370 -9.72 21.74 -0.69
C ILE A 370 -9.20 21.52 -2.12
N SER A 371 -9.30 20.28 -2.60
CA SER A 371 -8.92 19.86 -3.95
C SER A 371 -9.94 20.36 -4.97
N GLY A 372 -11.24 20.26 -4.66
CA GLY A 372 -12.31 20.73 -5.53
C GLY A 372 -13.64 20.06 -5.25
N LEU A 373 -14.61 20.31 -6.13
CA LEU A 373 -15.88 19.61 -6.18
C LEU A 373 -15.89 18.74 -7.44
N GLU A 374 -16.17 17.46 -7.27
CA GLU A 374 -16.26 16.51 -8.39
C GLU A 374 -17.60 15.79 -8.37
N TRP A 375 -18.03 15.34 -9.55
CA TRP A 375 -19.28 14.60 -9.68
C TRP A 375 -18.99 13.09 -9.66
N ILE A 376 -19.41 12.43 -8.60
CA ILE A 376 -19.30 10.98 -8.38
C ILE A 376 -20.72 10.38 -8.26
N GLU A 377 -21.52 10.57 -9.32
CA GLU A 377 -22.99 10.34 -9.33
C GLU A 377 -23.79 11.44 -8.59
N VAL A 378 -23.17 12.07 -7.60
CA VAL A 378 -23.60 13.26 -6.86
C VAL A 378 -22.37 14.18 -6.66
N ASP A 379 -22.59 15.47 -6.40
CA ASP A 379 -21.49 16.39 -6.10
C ASP A 379 -20.81 15.97 -4.78
N ALA A 380 -19.49 15.85 -4.79
CA ALA A 380 -18.68 15.56 -3.61
C ALA A 380 -17.52 16.56 -3.50
N LEU A 381 -17.28 17.04 -2.28
CA LEU A 381 -16.17 17.95 -1.98
C LEU A 381 -14.95 17.14 -1.57
N PHE A 382 -13.87 17.26 -2.33
CA PHE A 382 -12.58 16.61 -2.08
C PHE A 382 -11.64 17.56 -1.36
N PHE A 383 -10.99 17.09 -0.30
CA PHE A 383 -10.03 17.84 0.48
C PHE A 383 -9.02 16.95 1.20
N THR A 384 -7.87 17.51 1.55
CA THR A 384 -6.87 16.86 2.41
C THR A 384 -6.76 17.63 3.72
N GLN A 385 -6.69 16.92 4.84
CA GLN A 385 -6.29 17.52 6.12
C GLN A 385 -4.79 17.24 6.33
N PRO A 386 -3.92 18.26 6.36
CA PRO A 386 -2.51 18.01 6.65
C PRO A 386 -2.35 17.41 8.05
N LEU A 387 -1.53 16.36 8.16
CA LEU A 387 -1.14 15.75 9.44
C LEU A 387 -0.03 16.56 10.14
N THR A 388 -0.11 17.87 10.02
CA THR A 388 0.84 18.81 10.60
C THR A 388 0.14 19.98 11.27
N ASP A 389 0.77 20.54 12.31
CA ASP A 389 0.37 21.82 12.89
C ASP A 389 0.83 23.00 12.03
N VAL A 390 0.44 24.21 12.39
CA VAL A 390 0.82 25.45 11.68
C VAL A 390 2.33 25.72 11.65
N ASP A 391 3.11 25.05 12.50
CA ASP A 391 4.57 25.12 12.55
C ASP A 391 5.23 23.96 11.77
N GLY A 392 4.44 23.09 11.14
CA GLY A 392 4.90 21.93 10.36
C GLY A 392 5.26 20.69 11.21
N ASN A 393 4.94 20.66 12.50
CA ASN A 393 5.15 19.48 13.34
C ASN A 393 4.04 18.45 13.13
N PHE A 394 4.36 17.17 13.27
CA PHE A 394 3.38 16.09 13.17
C PHE A 394 2.20 16.25 14.13
N ILE A 395 1.01 15.90 13.63
CA ILE A 395 -0.23 15.74 14.38
C ILE A 395 -0.74 14.31 14.25
N GLU A 396 -1.14 13.71 15.36
CA GLU A 396 -1.80 12.39 15.40
C GLU A 396 -3.17 12.44 14.70
N LYS A 397 -3.31 11.62 13.65
CA LYS A 397 -4.54 11.55 12.85
C LYS A 397 -5.75 11.05 13.66
N GLU A 398 -5.54 10.16 14.63
CA GLU A 398 -6.59 9.58 15.48
C GLU A 398 -7.26 10.62 16.39
N LEU A 399 -6.63 11.78 16.55
CA LEU A 399 -7.12 12.90 17.35
C LEU A 399 -7.63 14.06 16.47
N LEU A 400 -7.61 13.88 15.15
CA LEU A 400 -8.17 14.82 14.17
C LEU A 400 -9.61 14.46 13.81
N SER A 401 -10.42 15.49 13.66
CA SER A 401 -11.71 15.48 12.99
C SER A 401 -11.82 16.71 12.10
N TRP A 402 -12.89 16.81 11.32
CA TRP A 402 -13.21 18.00 10.55
C TRP A 402 -14.66 18.43 10.73
N ARG A 403 -14.89 19.71 10.45
CA ARG A 403 -16.22 20.34 10.44
C ARG A 403 -16.47 20.96 9.08
N MET A 404 -17.73 20.95 8.67
CA MET A 404 -18.17 21.58 7.43
C MET A 404 -19.14 22.73 7.71
N TYR A 405 -19.09 23.74 6.85
CA TYR A 405 -19.91 24.93 6.92
C TYR A 405 -20.50 25.20 5.54
N TYR A 406 -21.77 25.56 5.47
CA TYR A 406 -22.34 26.23 4.29
C TYR A 406 -22.56 27.69 4.64
N ASP A 407 -22.02 28.60 3.84
CA ASP A 407 -22.15 30.05 4.04
C ASP A 407 -21.84 30.48 5.49
N ASP A 408 -20.72 29.99 6.02
CA ASP A 408 -20.24 30.19 7.39
C ASP A 408 -21.15 29.65 8.53
N VAL A 409 -22.21 28.94 8.20
CA VAL A 409 -23.08 28.24 9.16
C VAL A 409 -22.60 26.80 9.33
N LEU A 410 -22.28 26.41 10.57
CA LEU A 410 -21.84 25.05 10.91
C LEU A 410 -22.91 24.03 10.49
N TYR A 411 -22.51 23.10 9.63
CA TYR A 411 -23.37 22.04 9.15
C TYR A 411 -23.46 20.91 10.18
N SER A 412 -24.68 20.38 10.34
CA SER A 412 -24.95 19.20 11.15
C SER A 412 -25.35 18.06 10.21
N PHE A 413 -24.52 17.03 10.15
CA PHE A 413 -24.79 15.79 9.44
C PHE A 413 -25.87 15.02 10.20
N ASP A 414 -26.98 14.71 9.53
CA ASP A 414 -28.13 14.03 10.13
C ASP A 414 -28.26 12.60 9.56
N PRO A 415 -28.52 11.58 10.39
CA PRO A 415 -28.70 10.20 9.95
C PRO A 415 -29.83 9.98 8.93
N SER A 416 -30.77 10.90 8.79
CA SER A 416 -31.81 10.83 7.76
C SER A 416 -31.31 11.15 6.35
N VAL A 417 -30.13 11.74 6.23
CA VAL A 417 -29.44 12.01 4.96
C VAL A 417 -28.18 11.15 4.84
N TYR A 418 -27.42 11.04 5.93
CA TYR A 418 -26.16 10.30 6.02
C TYR A 418 -26.40 9.02 6.83
N GLU A 419 -26.90 7.97 6.18
CA GLU A 419 -27.46 6.78 6.85
C GLU A 419 -26.45 5.98 7.71
N SER A 420 -25.15 6.17 7.47
CA SER A 420 -24.06 5.54 8.23
C SER A 420 -23.90 6.11 9.65
N LEU A 421 -24.47 7.28 9.95
CA LEU A 421 -24.32 7.95 11.24
C LEU A 421 -25.34 7.44 12.28
N GLU A 422 -24.87 7.18 13.51
CA GLU A 422 -25.77 6.76 14.61
C GLU A 422 -26.61 7.89 15.19
N SER A 423 -26.13 9.13 15.10
CA SER A 423 -26.79 10.32 15.64
C SER A 423 -26.30 11.59 14.94
N PRO A 424 -27.07 12.69 14.97
CA PRO A 424 -26.63 13.95 14.37
C PRO A 424 -25.29 14.42 14.94
N THR A 425 -24.34 14.76 14.07
CA THR A 425 -23.01 15.24 14.45
C THR A 425 -22.59 16.44 13.61
N THR A 426 -21.65 17.24 14.14
CA THR A 426 -21.02 18.36 13.42
C THR A 426 -19.54 18.12 13.15
N GLU A 427 -18.99 17.04 13.71
CA GLU A 427 -17.59 16.67 13.57
C GLU A 427 -17.49 15.24 13.04
N ILE A 428 -16.72 15.08 11.98
CA ILE A 428 -16.46 13.79 11.34
C ILE A 428 -14.99 13.44 11.59
N PRO A 429 -14.66 12.24 12.12
CA PRO A 429 -13.28 11.83 12.33
C PRO A 429 -12.44 11.86 11.05
N TYR A 430 -11.14 12.15 11.17
CA TYR A 430 -10.20 12.04 10.06
C TYR A 430 -10.24 10.63 9.48
N GLY A 431 -10.38 10.52 8.15
CA GLY A 431 -10.39 9.24 7.44
C GLY A 431 -11.64 8.41 7.67
N ALA A 432 -12.75 9.03 8.08
CA ALA A 432 -14.06 8.38 8.05
C ALA A 432 -14.39 7.92 6.62
N ASP A 433 -14.82 6.67 6.50
CA ASP A 433 -15.13 6.03 5.22
C ASP A 433 -16.32 5.07 5.42
N ASP A 434 -17.40 5.29 4.68
CA ASP A 434 -18.56 4.39 4.59
C ASP A 434 -18.78 3.87 3.17
N ASN A 435 -17.81 4.10 2.27
CA ASN A 435 -17.85 3.84 0.82
C ASN A 435 -19.03 4.51 0.09
N TRP A 436 -19.67 5.51 0.69
CA TRP A 436 -20.86 6.13 0.12
C TRP A 436 -20.86 7.65 0.28
N ASP A 437 -21.11 8.15 1.49
CA ASP A 437 -21.22 9.57 1.78
C ASP A 437 -19.90 10.19 2.26
N PHE A 438 -19.08 9.40 2.95
CA PHE A 438 -17.74 9.76 3.40
C PHE A 438 -16.75 8.80 2.76
N LEU A 439 -15.74 9.34 2.09
CA LEU A 439 -14.80 8.56 1.28
C LEU A 439 -13.38 8.90 1.69
N PHE A 440 -12.50 7.91 1.80
CA PHE A 440 -11.11 8.13 2.13
C PHE A 440 -10.16 7.42 1.16
N TYR A 441 -9.56 8.20 0.28
CA TYR A 441 -8.69 7.72 -0.79
C TYR A 441 -7.22 7.79 -0.40
N ASN A 442 -6.49 6.71 -0.70
CA ASN A 442 -5.03 6.63 -0.60
C ASN A 442 -4.46 7.03 0.78
N ASN A 443 -5.24 6.89 1.85
CA ASN A 443 -4.93 7.32 3.21
C ASN A 443 -4.64 8.82 3.41
N ILE A 444 -5.07 9.68 2.48
CA ILE A 444 -4.76 11.12 2.49
C ILE A 444 -5.96 11.97 2.12
N GLU A 445 -6.57 11.68 0.97
CA GLU A 445 -7.63 12.53 0.42
C GLU A 445 -8.98 12.07 0.95
N GLN A 446 -9.76 13.01 1.46
CA GLN A 446 -11.10 12.78 1.98
C GLN A 446 -12.11 13.39 1.02
N ALA A 447 -13.26 12.77 0.90
CA ALA A 447 -14.40 13.37 0.23
C ALA A 447 -15.67 13.23 1.06
N VAL A 448 -16.55 14.23 0.93
CA VAL A 448 -17.90 14.21 1.50
C VAL A 448 -18.91 14.53 0.42
N VAL A 449 -19.95 13.71 0.34
CA VAL A 449 -21.08 13.92 -0.57
C VAL A 449 -21.92 15.12 -0.12
N ILE A 450 -22.27 15.96 -1.09
CA ILE A 450 -22.98 17.23 -0.93
C ILE A 450 -24.42 17.06 -1.46
N TYR A 451 -25.37 16.98 -0.54
CA TYR A 451 -26.80 16.92 -0.86
C TYR A 451 -27.49 18.29 -0.83
N GLU A 452 -26.86 19.29 -0.23
CA GLU A 452 -27.36 20.67 -0.25
C GLU A 452 -27.09 21.29 -1.63
N THR A 453 -28.08 21.99 -2.17
CA THR A 453 -27.99 22.58 -3.52
C THR A 453 -28.03 24.11 -3.49
N GLU A 454 -28.36 24.71 -2.34
CA GLU A 454 -28.42 26.15 -2.14
C GLU A 454 -27.32 26.63 -1.17
N TYR A 455 -26.14 26.97 -1.72
CA TYR A 455 -25.03 27.59 -0.98
C TYR A 455 -24.21 28.53 -1.87
N ASP A 456 -23.60 29.59 -1.30
CA ASP A 456 -22.62 30.45 -1.98
C ASP A 456 -21.19 29.92 -1.80
N ASN A 457 -20.87 29.36 -0.62
CA ASN A 457 -19.58 28.74 -0.30
C ASN A 457 -19.69 27.56 0.68
N ILE A 458 -18.68 26.69 0.63
CA ILE A 458 -18.46 25.59 1.58
C ILE A 458 -17.15 25.86 2.32
N GLY A 459 -17.17 25.77 3.65
CA GLY A 459 -16.01 25.92 4.51
C GLY A 459 -15.64 24.62 5.21
N ILE A 460 -14.34 24.31 5.34
CA ILE A 460 -13.83 23.15 6.08
C ILE A 460 -12.80 23.60 7.12
N GLU A 461 -12.91 23.06 8.33
CA GLU A 461 -11.94 23.24 9.42
C GLU A 461 -11.41 21.89 9.89
N SER A 462 -10.12 21.83 10.21
CA SER A 462 -9.54 20.72 10.99
C SER A 462 -9.71 21.00 12.48
N VAL A 463 -10.15 19.99 13.23
CA VAL A 463 -10.31 20.04 14.69
C VAL A 463 -9.38 19.01 15.30
N TYR A 464 -8.55 19.42 16.26
CA TYR A 464 -7.65 18.53 16.99
C TYR A 464 -7.97 18.55 18.47
N LYS A 465 -8.22 17.36 19.03
CA LYS A 465 -8.61 17.18 20.43
C LYS A 465 -7.58 16.32 21.14
N VAL A 466 -6.84 16.91 22.05
CA VAL A 466 -5.78 16.22 22.79
C VAL A 466 -5.72 16.72 24.24
N ASP A 467 -5.54 15.80 25.18
CA ASP A 467 -5.42 16.08 26.62
C ASP A 467 -6.52 17.00 27.19
N GLY A 468 -7.73 16.93 26.63
CA GLY A 468 -8.87 17.75 27.01
C GLY A 468 -8.90 19.16 26.41
N GLU A 469 -7.90 19.55 25.63
CA GLU A 469 -7.90 20.77 24.83
C GLU A 469 -8.45 20.52 23.42
N THR A 470 -9.12 21.52 22.85
CA THR A 470 -9.55 21.54 21.46
C THR A 470 -8.90 22.72 20.75
N ARG A 471 -8.23 22.45 19.64
CA ARG A 471 -7.65 23.46 18.75
C ARG A 471 -8.24 23.27 17.35
N VAL A 472 -8.41 24.37 16.62
CA VAL A 472 -9.08 24.37 15.32
C VAL A 472 -8.21 25.15 14.34
N SER A 473 -8.07 24.67 13.11
CA SER A 473 -7.33 25.37 12.05
C SER A 473 -8.02 26.65 11.61
N GLU A 474 -7.35 27.47 10.78
CA GLU A 474 -8.10 28.41 9.95
C GLU A 474 -8.97 27.63 8.95
N ARG A 475 -10.12 28.23 8.58
CA ARG A 475 -11.09 27.63 7.66
C ARG A 475 -10.66 27.79 6.21
N SER A 476 -10.75 26.72 5.45
CA SER A 476 -10.56 26.72 4.01
C SER A 476 -11.90 26.78 3.31
N TYR A 477 -11.96 27.42 2.14
CA TYR A 477 -13.22 27.68 1.43
C TYR A 477 -13.22 27.18 -0.01
N TYR A 478 -14.38 26.69 -0.44
CA TYR A 478 -14.76 26.43 -1.82
C TYR A 478 -15.96 27.32 -2.19
N GLY A 479 -15.99 27.88 -3.40
CA GLY A 479 -17.08 28.75 -3.84
C GLY A 479 -16.81 30.26 -3.68
N ILE A 480 -17.87 31.08 -3.71
CA ILE A 480 -17.77 32.54 -3.61
C ILE A 480 -17.71 32.92 -2.13
N VAL A 481 -16.52 33.19 -1.64
CA VAL A 481 -16.37 33.81 -0.32
C VAL A 481 -16.77 35.28 -0.42
N ARG A 482 -17.99 35.59 0.03
CA ARG A 482 -18.34 36.97 0.38
C ARG A 482 -17.77 37.20 1.76
N LEU A 483 -16.70 37.99 1.85
CA LEU A 483 -16.24 38.50 3.13
C LEU A 483 -17.36 39.39 3.69
N ASP A 484 -18.26 38.81 4.47
CA ASP A 484 -19.16 39.59 5.30
C ASP A 484 -18.31 40.29 6.36
N GLU A 485 -18.37 41.62 6.32
CA GLU A 485 -17.74 42.52 7.27
C GLU A 485 -18.28 42.26 8.69
N THR A 486 -17.69 41.33 9.42
CA THR A 486 -17.89 41.22 10.87
C THR A 486 -16.55 41.31 11.61
N THR A 487 -16.10 42.56 11.73
CA THR A 487 -15.49 43.15 12.94
C THR A 487 -14.60 42.27 13.83
N VAL A 488 -13.34 42.09 13.43
CA VAL A 488 -12.20 42.24 14.34
C VAL A 488 -11.10 43.03 13.61
N GLY A 489 -11.03 44.34 13.87
CA GLY A 489 -9.81 45.13 13.59
C GLY A 489 -9.59 45.68 12.18
N LEU A 490 -10.62 46.15 11.47
CA LEU A 490 -10.41 46.83 10.18
C LEU A 490 -9.58 48.11 10.37
N LYS A 491 -8.37 48.11 9.80
CA LYS A 491 -7.63 49.33 9.47
C LYS A 491 -8.35 49.97 8.28
N PRO A 492 -8.68 51.27 8.30
CA PRO A 492 -9.33 51.92 7.16
C PRO A 492 -8.47 51.80 5.90
N VAL A 493 -9.06 51.35 4.79
CA VAL A 493 -8.41 51.35 3.47
C VAL A 493 -8.31 52.78 2.96
N LEU A 494 -7.08 53.21 2.65
CA LEU A 494 -6.75 54.52 2.09
C LEU A 494 -6.92 54.54 0.56
N GLU A 495 -6.47 53.48 -0.10
CA GLU A 495 -6.46 53.36 -1.56
C GLU A 495 -6.52 51.89 -1.99
N SER A 496 -7.17 51.63 -3.11
CA SER A 496 -7.22 50.30 -3.74
C SER A 496 -6.76 50.43 -5.19
N SER A 497 -5.90 49.52 -5.62
CA SER A 497 -5.50 49.38 -7.02
C SER A 497 -5.80 47.97 -7.53
N VAL A 498 -6.20 47.86 -8.80
CA VAL A 498 -6.50 46.58 -9.44
C VAL A 498 -5.66 46.47 -10.70
N VAL A 499 -5.02 45.32 -10.90
CA VAL A 499 -4.28 44.99 -12.12
C VAL A 499 -4.78 43.67 -12.72
N ASP A 500 -4.65 43.52 -14.02
CA ASP A 500 -4.79 42.21 -14.67
C ASP A 500 -3.62 41.27 -14.29
N ILE A 501 -3.70 40.01 -14.69
CA ILE A 501 -2.65 39.00 -14.42
C ILE A 501 -1.29 39.34 -15.07
N CYS A 502 -1.26 40.31 -15.98
CA CYS A 502 -0.05 40.82 -16.62
C CYS A 502 0.49 42.09 -15.92
N GLY A 503 -0.13 42.52 -14.81
CA GLY A 503 0.27 43.69 -14.04
C GLY A 503 -0.18 45.03 -14.60
N LYS A 504 -1.12 45.06 -15.55
CA LYS A 504 -1.65 46.31 -16.13
C LYS A 504 -2.79 46.86 -15.26
N PRO A 505 -2.79 48.16 -14.88
CA PRO A 505 -3.89 48.76 -14.13
C PRO A 505 -5.24 48.67 -14.84
N VAL A 506 -6.29 48.38 -14.07
CA VAL A 506 -7.67 48.24 -14.53
C VAL A 506 -8.60 49.05 -13.64
N ASP A 507 -9.17 50.13 -14.19
CA ASP A 507 -10.08 51.02 -13.44
C ASP A 507 -11.47 50.41 -13.23
N THR A 508 -11.95 49.62 -14.20
CA THR A 508 -13.24 48.94 -14.15
C THR A 508 -13.06 47.48 -14.59
N PRO A 509 -12.84 46.54 -13.64
CA PRO A 509 -12.67 45.14 -13.98
C PRO A 509 -14.01 44.56 -14.47
N SER A 510 -13.97 43.89 -15.63
CA SER A 510 -15.08 43.13 -16.21
C SER A 510 -14.88 41.63 -15.88
N HIS A 511 -15.40 40.68 -16.67
CA HIS A 511 -15.15 39.25 -16.41
C HIS A 511 -13.66 38.89 -16.43
N GLY A 512 -13.19 38.13 -15.43
CA GLY A 512 -11.85 37.56 -15.42
C GLY A 512 -11.14 37.59 -14.06
N ILE A 513 -9.87 37.17 -14.07
CA ILE A 513 -9.00 37.17 -12.90
C ILE A 513 -8.20 38.48 -12.86
N TYR A 514 -8.19 39.11 -11.69
CA TYR A 514 -7.42 40.32 -11.38
C TYR A 514 -6.67 40.15 -10.07
N ILE A 515 -5.72 41.04 -9.82
CA ILE A 515 -5.01 41.17 -8.56
C ILE A 515 -5.39 42.53 -7.97
N ARG A 516 -5.99 42.55 -6.79
CA ARG A 516 -6.31 43.78 -6.06
C ARG A 516 -5.33 43.97 -4.92
N THR A 517 -4.83 45.19 -4.76
CA THR A 517 -4.02 45.60 -3.62
C THR A 517 -4.72 46.72 -2.88
N ASP A 518 -4.99 46.51 -1.60
CA ASP A 518 -5.51 47.53 -0.70
C ASP A 518 -4.38 48.07 0.16
N LYS A 519 -4.26 49.40 0.20
CA LYS A 519 -3.36 50.12 1.08
C LYS A 519 -4.15 50.68 2.24
N TYR A 520 -3.73 50.38 3.46
CA TYR A 520 -4.39 50.83 4.69
C TYR A 520 -3.81 52.16 5.19
N THR A 521 -4.58 52.87 6.01
CA THR A 521 -4.22 54.16 6.62
C THR A 521 -2.99 54.11 7.54
N ASP A 522 -2.59 52.93 8.01
CA ASP A 522 -1.37 52.73 8.80
C ASP A 522 -0.13 52.40 7.95
N GLY A 523 -0.28 52.40 6.62
CA GLY A 523 0.79 52.13 5.67
C GLY A 523 1.00 50.65 5.34
N THR A 524 0.23 49.73 5.93
CA THR A 524 0.25 48.32 5.51
C THR A 524 -0.49 48.13 4.18
N GLU A 525 -0.11 47.11 3.41
CA GLU A 525 -0.73 46.75 2.14
C GLU A 525 -1.10 45.27 2.15
N HIS A 526 -2.22 44.91 1.54
CA HIS A 526 -2.66 43.53 1.37
C HIS A 526 -3.09 43.29 -0.08
N THR A 527 -2.56 42.23 -0.67
CA THR A 527 -2.77 41.88 -2.09
C THR A 527 -3.45 40.53 -2.19
N TYR A 528 -4.53 40.46 -2.96
CA TYR A 528 -5.32 39.24 -3.12
C TYR A 528 -5.88 39.12 -4.54
N LYS A 529 -6.12 37.88 -4.95
CA LYS A 529 -6.72 37.55 -6.24
C LYS A 529 -8.22 37.83 -6.19
N VAL A 530 -8.73 38.49 -7.22
CA VAL A 530 -10.16 38.81 -7.37
C VAL A 530 -10.65 38.20 -8.67
N PHE A 531 -11.73 37.43 -8.60
CA PHE A 531 -12.41 36.91 -9.78
C PHE A 531 -13.72 37.67 -9.97
N ILE A 532 -13.87 38.35 -11.11
CA ILE A 532 -15.11 39.05 -11.45
C ILE A 532 -15.89 38.18 -12.44
N LYS A 533 -17.14 37.87 -12.05
CA LYS A 533 -18.06 37.02 -12.81
C LYS A 533 -18.69 37.71 -14.00
#